data_AF-A0A388NMY9-F1
#
_entry.id   AF-A0A388NMY9-F1
#
_cell.length_a   1.000
_cell.length_b   1.000
_cell.length_c   1.000
_cell.angle_alpha   90.00
_cell.angle_beta   90.00
_cell.angle_gamma   90.00
#
_symmetry.space_group_name_H-M   'P 1'
#
loop_
_entity.id
_entity.type
_entity.pdbx_description
1 polymer ?
#
loop_
_entity_poly.entity_id
_entity_poly.type
_entity_poly.pdbx_seq_one_letter_code
_entity_poly.pdbx_strand_id
1 'polypeptide(L)'
;MPVFIDEHFQLRTALNAHVLIDARLKKRGIDTRLEMAPLVVGLGPGFVVGQHCHAVVETQRGHTLGRVYAAQGAAALADTGIPEAVAGHAGARVLRAPCSGELLANFEIGALLEPGAVVCTVAGQGVSAPFAGVLRGLLQSGLQVAAGEKIGDVDPRSNPAHCFMISDKALAIAGGVLEAVLHASSQ
;
A
#
# COMPACT_ATOMS: atom_id res chain seq x y z
N MET A 1 -2.77 8.34 -16.17
CA MET A 1 -3.70 7.25 -15.81
C MET A 1 -4.88 7.89 -15.10
N PRO A 2 -6.13 7.71 -15.55
CA PRO A 2 -7.29 8.30 -14.88
C PRO A 2 -7.48 7.68 -13.49
N VAL A 3 -7.99 8.47 -12.54
CA VAL A 3 -8.32 8.04 -11.18
C VAL A 3 -9.79 8.34 -10.95
N PHE A 4 -10.52 7.38 -10.39
CA PHE A 4 -11.94 7.48 -10.12
C PHE A 4 -12.21 7.17 -8.65
N ILE A 5 -13.20 7.88 -8.08
CA ILE A 5 -13.75 7.55 -6.76
C ILE A 5 -14.94 6.62 -7.02
N ASP A 6 -14.81 5.34 -6.63
CA ASP A 6 -15.82 4.31 -6.86
C ASP A 6 -15.85 3.32 -5.69
N GLU A 7 -16.40 3.78 -4.57
CA GLU A 7 -16.43 3.04 -3.31
C GLU A 7 -17.16 1.70 -3.40
N HIS A 8 -18.14 1.61 -4.30
CA HIS A 8 -18.98 0.43 -4.50
C HIS A 8 -18.59 -0.40 -5.72
N PHE A 9 -17.48 -0.07 -6.38
CA PHE A 9 -16.95 -0.76 -7.55
C PHE A 9 -17.95 -0.91 -8.72
N GLN A 10 -18.77 0.12 -8.92
CA GLN A 10 -19.83 0.17 -9.92
C GLN A 10 -19.32 0.45 -11.34
N LEU A 11 -18.20 1.17 -11.49
CA LEU A 11 -17.64 1.53 -12.80
C LEU A 11 -17.16 0.30 -13.59
N ARG A 12 -16.95 -0.83 -12.92
CA ARG A 12 -16.53 -2.08 -13.55
C ARG A 12 -17.38 -2.46 -14.76
N THR A 13 -18.70 -2.32 -14.66
CA THR A 13 -19.63 -2.69 -15.74
C THR A 13 -19.48 -1.77 -16.95
N ALA A 14 -19.19 -0.50 -16.74
CA ALA A 14 -18.96 0.47 -17.81
C ALA A 14 -17.57 0.34 -18.45
N LEU A 15 -16.55 -0.03 -17.66
CA LEU A 15 -15.17 -0.15 -18.14
C LEU A 15 -14.92 -1.41 -18.97
N ASN A 16 -15.73 -2.47 -18.78
CA ASN A 16 -15.60 -3.76 -19.46
C ASN A 16 -14.14 -4.25 -19.54
N ALA A 17 -13.43 -4.20 -18.40
CA ALA A 17 -12.01 -4.47 -18.35
C ALA A 17 -11.72 -5.97 -18.57
N HIS A 18 -10.74 -6.27 -19.44
CA HIS A 18 -10.26 -7.64 -19.66
C HIS A 18 -9.46 -8.17 -18.47
N VAL A 19 -8.82 -7.28 -17.71
CA VAL A 19 -7.98 -7.60 -16.57
C VAL A 19 -8.41 -6.74 -15.38
N LEU A 20 -8.64 -7.40 -14.25
CA LEU A 20 -8.81 -6.78 -12.94
C LEU A 20 -7.64 -7.14 -12.03
N ILE A 21 -6.97 -6.13 -11.49
CA ILE A 21 -5.91 -6.31 -10.49
C ILE A 21 -6.43 -5.77 -9.17
N ASP A 22 -6.59 -6.65 -8.18
CA ASP A 22 -6.97 -6.23 -6.84
C ASP A 22 -5.73 -5.94 -5.99
N ALA A 23 -5.36 -4.65 -5.98
CA ALA A 23 -4.25 -4.12 -5.20
C ALA A 23 -4.68 -3.51 -3.85
N ARG A 24 -5.92 -3.76 -3.39
CA ARG A 24 -6.41 -3.20 -2.10
C ARG A 24 -5.68 -3.80 -0.90
N LEU A 25 -5.01 -4.94 -1.06
CA LEU A 25 -4.34 -5.68 0.02
C LEU A 25 -5.32 -5.96 1.17
N LYS A 26 -6.59 -6.24 0.84
CA LYS A 26 -7.61 -6.62 1.81
C LYS A 26 -7.19 -7.97 2.36
N LYS A 27 -6.71 -8.05 3.60
CA LYS A 27 -6.17 -9.29 4.19
C LYS A 27 -7.25 -10.32 4.53
N ARG A 28 -8.50 -9.89 4.65
CA ARG A 28 -9.66 -10.67 5.11
C ARG A 28 -10.94 -10.16 4.46
N GLY A 29 -11.97 -11.02 4.40
CA GLY A 29 -13.26 -10.64 3.83
C GLY A 29 -13.15 -10.26 2.35
N ILE A 30 -12.37 -11.03 1.58
CA ILE A 30 -12.19 -10.83 0.14
C ILE A 30 -13.55 -10.92 -0.54
N ASP A 31 -13.94 -9.85 -1.20
CA ASP A 31 -15.18 -9.76 -1.99
C ASP A 31 -14.92 -9.83 -3.49
N THR A 32 -13.66 -9.95 -3.89
CA THR A 32 -13.18 -10.16 -5.26
C THR A 32 -13.54 -11.57 -5.73
N ARG A 33 -14.03 -11.67 -6.97
CA ARG A 33 -14.47 -12.93 -7.56
C ARG A 33 -13.98 -13.08 -8.99
N LEU A 34 -13.92 -14.33 -9.45
CA LEU A 34 -13.44 -14.68 -10.79
C LEU A 34 -14.29 -14.03 -11.90
N GLU A 35 -15.61 -13.94 -11.71
CA GLU A 35 -16.52 -13.36 -12.69
C GLU A 35 -16.40 -11.85 -12.88
N MET A 36 -15.54 -11.19 -12.10
CA MET A 36 -15.39 -9.73 -12.17
C MET A 36 -14.69 -9.27 -13.45
N ALA A 37 -13.81 -10.10 -14.03
CA ALA A 37 -13.14 -9.87 -15.31
C ALA A 37 -12.61 -11.21 -15.87
N PRO A 38 -12.35 -11.32 -17.19
CA PRO A 38 -11.72 -12.50 -17.79
C PRO A 38 -10.44 -12.95 -17.10
N LEU A 39 -9.60 -12.00 -16.67
CA LEU A 39 -8.46 -12.24 -15.79
C LEU A 39 -8.60 -11.41 -14.52
N VAL A 40 -8.36 -12.05 -13.37
CA VAL A 40 -8.42 -11.44 -12.04
C VAL A 40 -7.15 -11.82 -11.30
N VAL A 41 -6.35 -10.81 -10.92
CA VAL A 41 -5.09 -10.99 -10.20
C VAL A 41 -5.24 -10.40 -8.81
N GLY A 42 -5.09 -11.23 -7.78
CA GLY A 42 -5.04 -10.79 -6.39
C GLY A 42 -3.63 -10.45 -5.95
N LEU A 43 -3.44 -9.41 -5.16
CA LEU A 43 -2.13 -9.11 -4.56
C LEU A 43 -2.14 -9.46 -3.07
N GLY A 44 -1.25 -10.38 -2.68
CA GLY A 44 -0.92 -10.62 -1.28
C GLY A 44 -1.91 -11.51 -0.50
N PRO A 45 -1.81 -11.47 0.84
CA PRO A 45 -2.54 -12.40 1.72
C PRO A 45 -4.06 -12.30 1.57
N GLY A 46 -4.73 -13.44 1.76
CA GLY A 46 -6.19 -13.56 1.73
C GLY A 46 -6.74 -14.05 0.40
N PHE A 47 -6.00 -13.86 -0.70
CA PHE A 47 -6.37 -14.40 -2.01
C PHE A 47 -6.03 -15.88 -2.14
N VAL A 48 -6.92 -16.60 -2.83
CA VAL A 48 -6.79 -18.04 -3.11
C VAL A 48 -7.19 -18.27 -4.56
N VAL A 49 -6.32 -18.93 -5.31
CA VAL A 49 -6.51 -19.19 -6.74
C VAL A 49 -7.69 -20.13 -6.94
N GLY A 50 -8.57 -19.75 -7.87
CA GLY A 50 -9.80 -20.46 -8.19
C GLY A 50 -10.96 -20.23 -7.23
N GLN A 51 -10.75 -19.45 -6.16
CA GLN A 51 -11.82 -18.97 -5.28
C GLN A 51 -12.05 -17.47 -5.48
N HIS A 52 -10.97 -16.68 -5.41
CA HIS A 52 -11.03 -15.22 -5.44
C HIS A 52 -10.46 -14.64 -6.74
N CYS A 53 -9.45 -15.30 -7.30
CA CYS A 53 -8.66 -14.80 -8.43
C CYS A 53 -8.11 -15.94 -9.29
N HIS A 54 -7.69 -15.62 -10.51
CA HIS A 54 -7.05 -16.55 -11.44
C HIS A 54 -5.56 -16.72 -11.14
N ALA A 55 -4.93 -15.68 -10.61
CA ALA A 55 -3.56 -15.72 -10.12
C ALA A 55 -3.42 -14.84 -8.88
N VAL A 56 -2.48 -15.17 -8.00
CA VAL A 56 -2.10 -14.34 -6.85
C VAL A 56 -0.62 -14.02 -6.90
N VAL A 57 -0.26 -12.76 -6.64
CA VAL A 57 1.12 -12.30 -6.57
C VAL A 57 1.55 -12.14 -5.12
N GLU A 58 2.70 -12.71 -4.76
CA GLU A 58 3.28 -12.58 -3.42
C GLU A 58 3.70 -11.13 -3.11
N THR A 59 3.37 -10.66 -1.91
CA THR A 59 3.67 -9.28 -1.46
C THR A 59 4.45 -9.24 -0.15
N GLN A 60 4.63 -10.37 0.52
CA GLN A 60 5.53 -10.51 1.66
C GLN A 60 6.97 -10.41 1.16
N ARG A 61 7.79 -9.63 1.87
CA ARG A 61 9.23 -9.56 1.58
C ARG A 61 9.89 -10.90 1.92
N GLY A 62 10.84 -11.29 1.07
CA GLY A 62 11.56 -12.55 1.17
C GLY A 62 11.88 -13.08 -0.22
N HIS A 63 12.33 -14.33 -0.28
CA HIS A 63 12.75 -14.97 -1.53
C HIS A 63 11.61 -15.19 -2.54
N THR A 64 10.35 -15.09 -2.11
CA THR A 64 9.17 -15.27 -2.95
C THR A 64 8.51 -13.97 -3.37
N LEU A 65 9.02 -12.80 -2.96
CA LEU A 65 8.40 -11.51 -3.28
C LEU A 65 8.20 -11.33 -4.79
N GLY A 66 6.98 -10.98 -5.20
CA GLY A 66 6.60 -10.79 -6.60
C GLY A 66 6.32 -12.09 -7.37
N ARG A 67 6.47 -13.26 -6.74
CA ARG A 67 6.18 -14.54 -7.38
C ARG A 67 4.69 -14.67 -7.70
N VAL A 68 4.39 -15.20 -8.89
CA VAL A 68 3.03 -15.53 -9.32
C VAL A 68 2.69 -16.96 -8.93
N TYR A 69 1.54 -17.14 -8.30
CA TYR A 69 0.94 -18.44 -8.06
C TYR A 69 -0.37 -18.55 -8.87
N ALA A 70 -0.47 -19.57 -9.72
CA ALA A 70 -1.61 -19.80 -10.61
C ALA A 70 -2.18 -21.24 -10.51
N ALA A 71 -1.60 -22.08 -9.66
CA ALA A 71 -2.15 -23.42 -9.40
C ALA A 71 -3.42 -23.32 -8.55
N GLN A 72 -4.44 -24.14 -8.88
CA GLN A 72 -5.69 -24.19 -8.13
C GLN A 72 -5.45 -24.36 -6.62
N GLY A 73 -6.09 -23.53 -5.80
CA GLY A 73 -5.96 -23.55 -4.34
C GLY A 73 -4.67 -22.92 -3.79
N ALA A 74 -3.75 -22.45 -4.64
CA ALA A 74 -2.58 -21.72 -4.18
C ALA A 74 -2.95 -20.35 -3.59
N ALA A 75 -2.14 -19.86 -2.64
CA ALA A 75 -2.33 -18.60 -1.96
C ALA A 75 -0.96 -17.94 -1.68
N ALA A 76 -0.94 -16.61 -1.57
CA ALA A 76 0.21 -15.91 -1.02
C ALA A 76 0.39 -16.23 0.47
N LEU A 77 1.57 -15.94 1.01
CA LEU A 77 1.86 -16.10 2.43
C LEU A 77 0.90 -15.28 3.29
N ALA A 78 0.57 -15.83 4.46
CA ALA A 78 -0.37 -15.20 5.39
C ALA A 78 0.18 -13.88 5.95
N ASP A 79 -0.73 -12.95 6.26
CA ASP A 79 -0.34 -11.69 6.90
C ASP A 79 0.27 -11.94 8.28
N THR A 80 1.52 -11.51 8.45
CA THR A 80 2.23 -11.64 9.74
C THR A 80 1.75 -10.63 10.76
N GLY A 81 1.06 -9.56 10.34
CA GLY A 81 0.63 -8.46 11.21
C GLY A 81 1.76 -7.55 11.69
N ILE A 82 3.02 -7.85 11.34
CA ILE A 82 4.20 -7.14 11.81
C ILE A 82 4.76 -6.29 10.67
N PRO A 83 4.79 -4.95 10.79
CA PRO A 83 5.50 -4.10 9.86
C PRO A 83 6.99 -4.43 9.88
N GLU A 84 7.58 -4.58 8.71
CA GLU A 84 9.02 -4.80 8.58
C GLU A 84 9.80 -3.55 9.04
N ALA A 85 10.94 -3.78 9.69
CA ALA A 85 11.84 -2.72 10.11
C ALA A 85 12.55 -2.11 8.90
N VAL A 86 12.68 -0.79 8.87
CA VAL A 86 13.54 -0.07 7.94
C VAL A 86 14.70 0.49 8.75
N ALA A 87 15.93 0.04 8.45
CA ALA A 87 17.13 0.42 9.21
C ALA A 87 16.94 0.30 10.74
N GLY A 88 16.39 -0.83 11.21
CA GLY A 88 16.14 -1.09 12.63
C GLY A 88 14.88 -0.44 13.22
N HIS A 89 14.18 0.42 12.46
CA HIS A 89 12.97 1.11 12.93
C HIS A 89 11.72 0.50 12.29
N ALA A 90 10.89 -0.16 13.11
CA ALA A 90 9.60 -0.71 12.67
C ALA A 90 8.44 0.26 12.95
N GLY A 91 7.85 0.20 14.15
CA GLY A 91 6.65 0.99 14.50
C GLY A 91 6.90 2.49 14.65
N ALA A 92 8.08 2.87 15.15
CA ALA A 92 8.44 4.27 15.44
C ALA A 92 8.43 5.17 14.19
N ARG A 93 8.47 4.59 12.99
CA ARG A 93 8.47 5.35 11.73
C ARG A 93 7.12 5.94 11.36
N VAL A 94 6.03 5.44 11.95
CA VAL A 94 4.66 5.83 11.60
C VAL A 94 4.20 6.96 12.49
N LEU A 95 3.83 8.09 11.89
CA LEU A 95 3.22 9.22 12.58
C LEU A 95 1.73 8.97 12.75
N ARG A 96 1.21 9.23 13.96
CA ARG A 96 -0.21 9.05 14.29
C ARG A 96 -0.81 10.33 14.83
N ALA A 97 -2.09 10.55 14.53
CA ALA A 97 -2.84 11.69 15.04
C ALA A 97 -2.98 11.58 16.58
N PRO A 98 -2.63 12.62 17.35
CA PRO A 98 -2.75 12.61 18.80
C PRO A 98 -4.21 12.77 19.26
N CYS A 99 -5.05 13.37 18.44
CA CYS A 99 -6.47 13.60 18.68
C CYS A 99 -7.23 13.59 17.35
N SER A 100 -8.57 13.67 17.40
CA SER A 100 -9.39 13.85 16.22
C SER A 100 -9.47 15.34 15.85
N GLY A 101 -9.39 15.66 14.57
CA GLY A 101 -9.57 17.02 14.06
C GLY A 101 -8.86 17.28 12.73
N GLU A 102 -8.78 18.55 12.35
CA GLU A 102 -8.14 18.96 11.10
C GLU A 102 -6.62 18.83 11.19
N LEU A 103 -6.01 18.20 10.18
CA LEU A 103 -4.57 18.11 10.02
C LEU A 103 -4.04 19.28 9.19
N LEU A 104 -2.97 19.92 9.66
CA LEU A 104 -2.23 20.95 8.94
C LEU A 104 -0.74 20.58 8.87
N ALA A 105 -0.24 20.33 7.66
CA ALA A 105 1.16 19.99 7.40
C ALA A 105 2.08 21.22 7.50
N ASN A 106 3.26 21.03 8.10
CA ASN A 106 4.33 22.04 8.14
C ASN A 106 5.48 21.75 7.16
N PHE A 107 5.53 20.53 6.62
CA PHE A 107 6.58 20.06 5.71
C PHE A 107 5.96 19.31 4.53
N GLU A 108 6.71 19.27 3.43
CA GLU A 108 6.39 18.48 2.25
C GLU A 108 7.11 17.13 2.26
N ILE A 109 6.54 16.16 1.52
CA ILE A 109 7.20 14.87 1.29
C ILE A 109 8.57 15.10 0.65
N GLY A 110 9.60 14.43 1.18
CA GLY A 110 10.99 14.60 0.79
C GLY A 110 11.79 15.51 1.72
N ALA A 111 11.16 16.24 2.64
CA ALA A 111 11.85 17.07 3.62
C ALA A 111 12.72 16.24 4.58
N LEU A 112 13.91 16.74 4.88
CA LEU A 112 14.76 16.23 5.95
C LEU A 112 14.25 16.79 7.30
N LEU A 113 14.11 15.91 8.27
CA LEU A 113 13.59 16.19 9.60
C LEU A 113 14.65 15.88 10.64
N GLU A 114 14.80 16.79 11.60
CA GLU A 114 15.52 16.54 12.84
C GLU A 114 14.59 15.93 13.89
N PRO A 115 15.10 15.18 14.88
CA PRO A 115 14.30 14.67 15.98
C PRO A 115 13.56 15.82 16.70
N GLY A 116 12.27 15.64 16.96
CA GLY A 116 11.44 16.65 17.62
C GLY A 116 10.83 17.71 16.68
N ALA A 117 11.25 17.80 15.42
CA ALA A 117 10.66 18.73 14.46
C ALA A 117 9.15 18.49 14.29
N VAL A 118 8.33 19.54 14.44
CA VAL A 118 6.86 19.44 14.35
C VAL A 118 6.44 19.32 12.89
N VAL A 119 6.15 18.09 12.45
CA VAL A 119 5.84 17.72 11.06
C VAL A 119 4.50 18.27 10.61
N CYS A 120 3.50 18.22 11.50
CA CYS A 120 2.17 18.72 11.27
C CYS A 120 1.49 19.03 12.61
N THR A 121 0.32 19.65 12.57
CA THR A 121 -0.58 19.79 13.72
C THR A 121 -1.91 19.11 13.44
N VAL A 122 -2.57 18.58 14.49
CA VAL A 122 -3.95 18.09 14.42
C VAL A 122 -4.75 18.82 15.50
N ALA A 123 -5.77 19.58 15.09
CA ALA A 123 -6.52 20.47 15.99
C ALA A 123 -5.61 21.36 16.87
N GLY A 124 -4.51 21.86 16.28
CA GLY A 124 -3.50 22.67 16.98
C GLY A 124 -2.47 21.89 17.81
N GLN A 125 -2.61 20.57 17.98
CA GLN A 125 -1.63 19.74 18.69
C GLN A 125 -0.53 19.26 17.74
N GLY A 126 0.73 19.55 18.06
CA GLY A 126 1.88 19.20 17.22
C GLY A 126 2.18 17.70 17.19
N VAL A 127 2.56 17.19 16.01
CA VAL A 127 3.08 15.84 15.81
C VAL A 127 4.54 15.94 15.37
N SER A 128 5.44 15.47 16.24
CA SER A 128 6.88 15.59 16.02
C SER A 128 7.49 14.37 15.35
N ALA A 129 8.59 14.60 14.63
CA ALA A 129 9.44 13.55 14.09
C ALA A 129 10.10 12.76 15.24
N PRO A 130 9.96 11.43 15.29
CA PRO A 130 10.48 10.61 16.38
C PRO A 130 12.00 10.39 16.30
N PHE A 131 12.59 10.61 15.13
CA PHE A 131 14.02 10.47 14.85
C PHE A 131 14.38 11.31 13.61
N ALA A 132 15.69 11.46 13.36
CA ALA A 132 16.19 12.12 12.17
C ALA A 132 15.90 11.27 10.91
N GLY A 133 15.34 11.88 9.87
CA GLY A 133 14.95 11.13 8.67
C GLY A 133 14.31 11.98 7.60
N VAL A 134 13.77 11.33 6.57
CA VAL A 134 13.01 12.00 5.51
C VAL A 134 11.51 11.80 5.73
N LEU A 135 10.72 12.87 5.65
CA LEU A 135 9.26 12.75 5.58
C LEU A 135 8.85 12.05 4.30
N ARG A 136 8.38 10.80 4.39
CA ARG A 136 8.07 9.97 3.23
C ARG A 136 6.59 9.98 2.86
N GLY A 137 5.73 10.14 3.85
CA GLY A 137 4.29 10.23 3.66
C GLY A 137 3.68 11.17 4.68
N LEU A 138 2.69 11.95 4.24
CA LEU A 138 1.87 12.79 5.09
C LEU A 138 0.50 12.94 4.43
N LEU A 139 -0.57 12.88 5.23
CA LEU A 139 -1.91 13.21 4.76
C LEU A 139 -1.95 14.70 4.36
N GLN A 140 -2.79 15.00 3.38
CA GLN A 140 -2.94 16.36 2.88
C GLN A 140 -3.51 17.28 3.97
N SER A 141 -3.01 18.51 4.04
CA SER A 141 -3.58 19.57 4.88
C SER A 141 -5.08 19.77 4.60
N GLY A 142 -5.85 20.03 5.64
CA GLY A 142 -7.30 20.24 5.60
C GLY A 142 -8.14 18.97 5.78
N LEU A 143 -7.52 17.80 5.83
CA LEU A 143 -8.23 16.54 6.09
C LEU A 143 -8.60 16.42 7.57
N GLN A 144 -9.81 15.93 7.83
CA GLN A 144 -10.23 15.49 9.16
C GLN A 144 -9.69 14.09 9.43
N VAL A 145 -8.97 13.94 10.53
CA VAL A 145 -8.40 12.65 10.96
C VAL A 145 -8.97 12.24 12.31
N ALA A 146 -9.01 10.94 12.58
CA ALA A 146 -9.38 10.39 13.88
C ALA A 146 -8.16 10.22 14.80
N ALA A 147 -8.36 10.28 16.11
CA ALA A 147 -7.31 9.96 17.08
C ALA A 147 -6.69 8.58 16.83
N GLY A 148 -5.35 8.51 16.82
CA GLY A 148 -4.58 7.30 16.56
C GLY A 148 -4.46 6.90 15.08
N GLU A 149 -5.15 7.60 14.18
CA GLU A 149 -5.09 7.35 12.74
C GLU A 149 -3.65 7.55 12.22
N LYS A 150 -3.23 6.73 11.25
CA LYS A 150 -1.94 6.91 10.60
C LYS A 150 -2.03 8.16 9.72
N ILE A 151 -1.21 9.16 10.01
CA ILE A 151 -1.19 10.42 9.26
C ILE A 151 0.07 10.63 8.44
N GLY A 152 1.13 9.84 8.67
CA GLY A 152 2.37 9.95 7.91
C GLY A 152 3.40 8.89 8.26
N ASP A 153 4.56 8.96 7.63
CA ASP A 153 5.74 8.19 8.04
C ASP A 153 7.07 8.87 7.69
N VAL A 154 8.07 8.61 8.53
CA VAL A 154 9.44 9.12 8.42
C VAL A 154 10.39 7.97 8.06
N ASP A 155 11.23 8.16 7.06
CA ASP A 155 12.21 7.19 6.59
C ASP A 155 13.59 7.44 7.21
N PRO A 156 14.13 6.54 8.04
CA PRO A 156 15.41 6.73 8.74
C PRO A 156 16.63 6.62 7.81
N ARG A 157 16.46 6.22 6.55
CA ARG A 157 17.56 6.13 5.58
C ARG A 157 18.01 7.50 5.06
N SER A 158 17.26 8.56 5.36
CA SER A 158 17.59 9.96 5.07
C SER A 158 17.94 10.26 3.61
N ASN A 159 17.31 9.55 2.66
CA ASN A 159 17.49 9.78 1.22
C ASN A 159 16.17 10.27 0.58
N PRO A 160 16.05 11.58 0.28
CA PRO A 160 14.86 12.17 -0.32
C PRO A 160 14.45 11.53 -1.66
N ALA A 161 15.42 11.05 -2.44
CA ALA A 161 15.15 10.44 -3.75
C ALA A 161 14.23 9.21 -3.64
N HIS A 162 14.26 8.49 -2.52
CA HIS A 162 13.41 7.32 -2.30
C HIS A 162 11.91 7.67 -2.22
N CYS A 163 11.53 8.94 -2.02
CA CYS A 163 10.12 9.38 -2.03
C CYS A 163 9.55 9.45 -3.46
N PHE A 164 10.41 9.62 -4.46
CA PHE A 164 10.05 9.87 -5.85
C PHE A 164 10.44 8.71 -6.78
N MET A 165 10.89 7.60 -6.21
CA MET A 165 11.23 6.37 -6.92
C MET A 165 10.29 5.23 -6.54
N ILE A 166 10.00 4.37 -7.52
CA ILE A 166 9.27 3.12 -7.26
C ILE A 166 10.20 2.21 -6.45
N SER A 167 9.71 1.76 -5.28
CA SER A 167 10.50 0.87 -4.44
C SER A 167 10.79 -0.47 -5.12
N ASP A 168 11.89 -1.11 -4.74
CA ASP A 168 12.23 -2.49 -5.07
C ASP A 168 11.04 -3.46 -4.93
N LYS A 169 10.30 -3.35 -3.83
CA LYS A 169 9.13 -4.15 -3.53
C LYS A 169 8.00 -3.91 -4.53
N ALA A 170 7.69 -2.65 -4.80
CA ALA A 170 6.65 -2.30 -5.75
C ALA A 170 7.01 -2.75 -7.17
N LEU A 171 8.29 -2.64 -7.56
CA LEU A 171 8.78 -3.16 -8.85
C LEU A 171 8.63 -4.68 -8.95
N ALA A 172 9.02 -5.43 -7.91
CA ALA A 172 8.88 -6.89 -7.90
C ALA A 172 7.41 -7.33 -8.01
N ILE A 173 6.51 -6.69 -7.25
CA ILE A 173 5.07 -6.99 -7.32
C ILE A 173 4.50 -6.62 -8.70
N ALA A 174 4.84 -5.45 -9.23
CA ALA A 174 4.38 -5.03 -10.56
C ALA A 174 4.90 -5.97 -11.67
N GLY A 175 6.13 -6.46 -11.53
CA GLY A 175 6.71 -7.48 -12.41
C GLY A 175 5.89 -8.77 -12.41
N GLY A 176 5.53 -9.29 -11.22
CA GLY A 176 4.67 -10.46 -11.10
C GLY A 176 3.27 -10.25 -11.68
N VAL A 177 2.70 -9.05 -11.50
CA VAL A 177 1.42 -8.70 -12.14
C VAL A 177 1.54 -8.74 -13.66
N LEU A 178 2.58 -8.12 -14.22
CA LEU A 178 2.81 -8.13 -15.66
C LEU A 178 3.01 -9.57 -16.18
N GLU A 179 3.78 -10.40 -15.46
CA GLU A 179 3.96 -11.82 -15.78
C GLU A 179 2.61 -12.56 -15.84
N ALA A 180 1.76 -12.40 -14.83
CA ALA A 180 0.44 -13.03 -14.79
C ALA A 180 -0.45 -12.61 -15.98
N VAL A 181 -0.43 -11.33 -16.34
CA VAL A 181 -1.19 -10.79 -17.47
C VAL A 181 -0.70 -11.34 -18.81
N LEU A 182 0.61 -11.35 -19.02
CA LEU A 182 1.20 -11.84 -20.28
C LEU A 182 1.03 -13.35 -20.44
N HIS A 183 1.14 -14.12 -19.36
CA HIS A 183 0.94 -15.56 -19.40
C HIS A 183 -0.50 -15.93 -19.79
N ALA A 184 -1.49 -15.25 -19.20
CA ALA A 184 -2.90 -15.48 -19.51
C ALA A 184 -3.30 -15.02 -20.91
N SER A 185 -2.59 -14.05 -21.50
CA SER A 185 -2.83 -13.58 -22.87
C SER A 185 -2.27 -14.52 -23.95
N SER A 186 -1.47 -15.52 -23.55
CA SER A 186 -0.77 -16.45 -24.44
C SER A 186 -1.44 -17.82 -24.53
N GLN A 187 -2.59 -18.01 -23.85
CA GLN A 187 -3.43 -19.21 -23.90
C GLN A 187 -4.74 -18.91 -24.62
#